data_AF-A0A9X7FEP9-F1
#
_entry.id   AF-A0A9X7FEP9-F1
#
_cell.length_a   1.000
_cell.length_b   1.000
_cell.length_c   1.000
_cell.angle_alpha   90.00
_cell.angle_beta   90.00
_cell.angle_gamma   90.00
#
_symmetry.space_group_name_H-M   'P 1'
#
loop_
_entity.id
_entity.type
_entity.pdbx_description
1 polymer ?
#
loop_
_entity_poly.entity_id
_entity_poly.type
_entity_poly.pdbx_seq_one_letter_code
_entity_poly.pdbx_strand_id
1 'polypeptide(L)'
;MELYDGKKEFISLYIKNRFNKEELEKSSSLLWAAYCKTNKEKNNIIDVDVSKWAIDQYLEKYSYLKNGKCKKQYEGKSKHKFEIVKDGIVYHGDTMTSFGNFIRKYFVLTEGLKGMRSVGKIRCADKIIAGSKLPKRMEDFSKLAHSKGNLIPVPLYFNRERSGEYADSDYWDIVMYCIFKWCHSYDDKYLFELLNRYNGNDHMAESVFRFKKWMDNFNNNWKEFVRLNYLGAFVDQQSNSWYPKEFWTNHFAFNRKIDELSSDEFYKAVDLICNCIEDRNKNLSI
;
A
#
# COMPACT_ATOMS: atom_id res chain seq x y z
N MET A 1 -11.74 2.89 21.55
CA MET A 1 -10.63 2.89 20.59
C MET A 1 -10.74 4.18 19.82
N GLU A 2 -9.84 5.15 20.05
CA GLU A 2 -9.90 6.44 19.38
C GLU A 2 -9.78 6.26 17.86
N LEU A 3 -10.66 6.92 17.11
CA LEU A 3 -10.56 6.95 15.65
C LEU A 3 -9.26 7.66 15.28
N TYR A 4 -8.45 7.02 14.46
CA TYR A 4 -7.27 7.65 13.87
C TYR A 4 -7.69 8.82 12.99
N ASP A 5 -6.95 9.93 13.02
CA ASP A 5 -7.40 11.18 12.38
C ASP A 5 -7.61 11.05 10.85
N GLY A 6 -6.78 10.25 10.17
CA GLY A 6 -6.99 9.91 8.76
C GLY A 6 -8.33 9.18 8.52
N LYS A 7 -8.79 8.35 9.45
CA LYS A 7 -10.10 7.67 9.36
C LYS A 7 -11.25 8.68 9.47
N LYS A 8 -11.14 9.66 10.37
CA LYS A 8 -12.18 10.69 10.59
C LYS A 8 -12.37 11.58 9.36
N GLU A 9 -11.28 12.04 8.76
CA GLU A 9 -11.33 12.86 7.53
C GLU A 9 -12.08 12.11 6.43
N PHE A 10 -11.79 10.82 6.25
CA PHE A 10 -12.40 9.97 5.23
C PHE A 10 -13.89 9.70 5.47
N ILE A 11 -14.30 9.42 6.71
CA ILE A 11 -15.71 9.20 7.03
C ILE A 11 -16.55 10.41 6.61
N SER A 12 -16.05 11.63 6.83
CA SER A 12 -16.76 12.86 6.43
C SER A 12 -17.03 12.95 4.93
N LEU A 13 -16.17 12.37 4.10
CA LEU A 13 -16.29 12.36 2.64
C LEU A 13 -17.37 11.38 2.16
N TYR A 14 -17.67 10.34 2.93
CA TYR A 14 -18.59 9.25 2.52
C TYR A 14 -19.99 9.36 3.10
N ILE A 15 -20.19 10.10 4.20
CA ILE A 15 -21.52 10.35 4.78
C ILE A 15 -22.46 11.00 3.75
N LYS A 16 -21.92 11.85 2.85
CA LYS A 16 -22.70 12.50 1.79
C LYS A 16 -23.31 11.51 0.79
N ASN A 17 -22.82 10.27 0.73
CA ASN A 17 -23.25 9.21 -0.18
C ASN A 17 -24.16 8.16 0.49
N ARG A 18 -25.00 8.57 1.46
CA ARG A 18 -26.03 7.73 2.13
C ARG A 18 -25.50 6.66 3.09
N PHE A 19 -24.24 6.75 3.53
CA PHE A 19 -23.71 5.87 4.59
C PHE A 19 -23.92 6.49 5.98
N ASN A 20 -24.27 5.67 6.98
CA ASN A 20 -24.39 6.12 8.36
C ASN A 20 -22.99 6.32 8.98
N LYS A 21 -22.77 7.49 9.58
CA LYS A 21 -21.51 7.83 10.24
C LYS A 21 -21.09 6.80 11.30
N GLU A 22 -22.01 6.41 12.19
CA GLU A 22 -21.69 5.48 13.28
C GLU A 22 -21.28 4.11 12.75
N GLU A 23 -21.89 3.64 11.65
CA GLU A 23 -21.55 2.36 11.05
C GLU A 23 -20.13 2.39 10.45
N LEU A 24 -19.77 3.47 9.75
CA LEU A 24 -18.42 3.67 9.19
C LEU A 24 -17.36 3.82 10.28
N GLU A 25 -17.72 4.41 11.42
CA GLU A 25 -16.83 4.50 12.58
C GLU A 25 -16.57 3.13 13.20
N LYS A 26 -17.61 2.28 13.29
CA LYS A 26 -17.57 0.95 13.92
C LYS A 26 -16.99 -0.15 13.02
N SER A 27 -17.11 -0.05 11.69
CA SER A 27 -16.63 -1.08 10.75
C SER A 27 -15.65 -0.52 9.71
N SER A 28 -14.41 -0.99 9.75
CA SER A 28 -13.38 -0.60 8.78
C SER A 28 -13.57 -1.27 7.41
N SER A 29 -14.16 -2.48 7.37
CA SER A 29 -14.53 -3.13 6.11
C SER A 29 -15.66 -2.38 5.40
N LEU A 30 -16.64 -1.87 6.15
CA LEU A 30 -17.68 -1.00 5.60
C LEU A 30 -17.11 0.34 5.12
N LEU A 31 -16.16 0.92 5.86
CA LEU A 31 -15.46 2.13 5.42
C LEU A 31 -14.73 1.90 4.08
N TRP A 32 -14.04 0.78 3.92
CA TRP A 32 -13.41 0.40 2.66
C TRP A 32 -14.44 0.20 1.54
N ALA A 33 -15.59 -0.42 1.83
CA ALA A 33 -16.66 -0.59 0.87
C ALA A 33 -17.25 0.75 0.41
N ALA A 34 -17.46 1.70 1.33
CA ALA A 34 -17.92 3.05 1.03
C ALA A 34 -16.91 3.83 0.16
N TYR A 35 -15.61 3.70 0.45
CA TYR A 35 -14.52 4.20 -0.41
C TYR A 35 -14.65 3.64 -1.84
N CYS A 36 -14.81 2.32 -1.99
CA CYS A 36 -14.93 1.69 -3.30
C CYS A 36 -16.15 2.20 -4.09
N LYS A 37 -17.29 2.38 -3.43
CA LYS A 37 -18.52 2.90 -4.06
C LYS A 37 -18.36 4.35 -4.50
N THR A 38 -17.79 5.19 -3.63
CA THR A 38 -17.59 6.62 -3.90
C THR A 38 -16.64 6.83 -5.08
N ASN A 39 -15.52 6.11 -5.11
CA ASN A 39 -14.54 6.26 -6.20
C ASN A 39 -15.01 5.69 -7.55
N LYS A 40 -16.06 4.85 -7.58
CA LYS A 40 -16.68 4.39 -8.83
C LYS A 40 -17.30 5.53 -9.64
N GLU A 41 -17.78 6.58 -8.98
CA GLU A 41 -18.50 7.70 -9.59
C GLU A 41 -17.56 8.74 -10.26
N LYS A 42 -16.23 8.49 -10.22
CA LYS A 42 -15.13 9.15 -10.96
C LYS A 42 -14.95 10.66 -10.83
N ASN A 43 -15.89 11.41 -10.27
CA ASN A 43 -15.82 12.88 -10.30
C ASN A 43 -14.86 13.51 -9.28
N ASN A 44 -14.26 12.73 -8.37
CA ASN A 44 -13.22 13.19 -7.43
C ASN A 44 -12.60 12.00 -6.68
N ILE A 45 -11.56 11.36 -7.23
CA ILE A 45 -10.94 10.18 -6.60
C ILE A 45 -10.29 10.58 -5.27
N ILE A 46 -10.74 9.97 -4.18
CA ILE A 46 -10.19 10.13 -2.84
C ILE A 46 -9.23 8.97 -2.60
N ASP A 47 -7.96 9.22 -2.29
CA ASP A 47 -6.99 8.19 -1.93
C ASP A 47 -6.25 8.62 -0.66
N VAL A 48 -6.13 7.71 0.32
CA VAL A 48 -5.65 8.07 1.67
C VAL A 48 -4.16 8.32 1.72
N ASP A 49 -3.39 7.56 0.96
CA ASP A 49 -1.94 7.65 0.86
C ASP A 49 -1.49 9.01 0.31
N VAL A 50 -2.28 9.64 -0.53
CA VAL A 50 -2.02 10.99 -1.04
C VAL A 50 -2.90 12.08 -0.41
N SER A 51 -3.59 11.80 0.69
CA SER A 51 -4.39 12.79 1.42
C SER A 51 -3.51 13.84 2.12
N LYS A 52 -4.07 15.01 2.46
CA LYS A 52 -3.33 16.03 3.23
C LYS A 52 -2.82 15.47 4.54
N TRP A 53 -3.67 14.71 5.24
CA TRP A 53 -3.30 14.02 6.45
C TRP A 53 -2.08 13.10 6.25
N ALA A 54 -2.07 12.24 5.23
CA ALA A 54 -0.94 11.35 4.98
C ALA A 54 0.35 12.10 4.63
N ILE A 55 0.26 13.13 3.78
CA ILE A 55 1.41 14.00 3.45
C ILE A 55 2.01 14.65 4.71
N ASP A 56 1.17 15.11 5.64
CA ASP A 56 1.65 15.68 6.91
C ASP A 56 2.36 14.64 7.76
N GLN A 57 1.84 13.40 7.81
CA GLN A 57 2.54 12.30 8.51
C GLN A 57 3.90 11.99 7.88
N TYR A 58 4.00 12.05 6.55
CA TYR A 58 5.26 11.81 5.86
C TYR A 58 6.30 12.90 6.15
N LEU A 59 5.90 14.17 6.13
CA LEU A 59 6.78 15.30 6.46
C LEU A 59 7.22 15.29 7.93
N GLU A 60 6.36 14.83 8.83
CA GLU A 60 6.66 14.74 10.25
C GLU A 60 7.63 13.59 10.57
N LYS A 61 7.38 12.39 10.02
CA LYS A 61 8.06 11.15 10.46
C LYS A 61 9.30 10.78 9.65
N TYR A 62 9.37 11.14 8.37
CA TYR A 62 10.45 10.68 7.51
C TYR A 62 11.51 11.78 7.43
N SER A 63 12.64 11.57 8.12
CA SER A 63 13.70 12.58 8.24
C SER A 63 14.23 13.06 6.88
N TYR A 64 14.30 12.18 5.89
CA TYR A 64 14.71 12.53 4.53
C TYR A 64 13.69 13.37 3.77
N LEU A 65 12.46 13.55 4.27
CA LEU A 65 11.46 14.47 3.72
C LEU A 65 11.35 15.78 4.49
N LYS A 66 12.12 15.94 5.58
CA LYS A 66 12.16 17.19 6.36
C LYS A 66 12.44 18.38 5.43
N ASN A 67 11.70 19.48 5.63
CA ASN A 67 11.71 20.69 4.80
C ASN A 67 11.13 20.54 3.38
N GLY A 68 10.55 19.38 3.04
CA GLY A 68 9.76 19.23 1.82
C GLY A 68 8.52 20.12 1.81
N LYS A 69 8.11 20.55 0.62
CA LYS A 69 6.93 21.41 0.43
C LYS A 69 5.72 20.56 0.05
N CYS A 70 4.66 20.62 0.85
CA CYS A 70 3.36 20.06 0.50
C CYS A 70 2.70 20.88 -0.61
N LYS A 71 2.25 20.22 -1.69
CA LYS A 71 1.49 20.82 -2.79
C LYS A 71 0.26 19.99 -3.14
N LYS A 72 -0.74 20.61 -3.78
CA LYS A 72 -1.86 19.87 -4.37
C LYS A 72 -1.40 19.23 -5.68
N GLN A 73 -1.77 17.98 -5.91
CA GLN A 73 -1.54 17.32 -7.19
C GLN A 73 -2.47 17.91 -8.26
N TYR A 74 -1.95 18.11 -9.47
CA TYR A 74 -2.71 18.58 -10.63
C TYR A 74 -3.58 19.79 -10.28
N GLU A 75 -2.96 20.93 -9.95
CA GLU A 75 -3.65 22.16 -9.54
C GLU A 75 -4.93 22.42 -10.37
N GLY A 76 -6.07 22.44 -9.69
CA GLY A 76 -7.41 22.62 -10.30
C GLY A 76 -8.17 21.35 -10.68
N LYS A 77 -7.55 20.17 -10.69
CA LYS A 77 -8.18 18.89 -11.09
C LYS A 77 -8.42 17.90 -9.95
N SER A 78 -7.57 17.89 -8.92
CA SER A 78 -7.75 17.04 -7.74
C SER A 78 -8.01 17.86 -6.48
N LYS A 79 -9.08 17.51 -5.73
CA LYS A 79 -9.42 18.20 -4.47
C LYS A 79 -8.78 17.57 -3.24
N HIS A 80 -8.41 16.30 -3.32
CA HIS A 80 -8.00 15.50 -2.14
C HIS A 80 -6.61 14.88 -2.26
N LYS A 81 -5.89 15.11 -3.36
CA LYS A 81 -4.55 14.54 -3.57
C LYS A 81 -3.46 15.59 -3.43
N PHE A 82 -2.46 15.25 -2.67
CA PHE A 82 -1.33 16.09 -2.30
C PHE A 82 -0.02 15.35 -2.55
N GLU A 83 1.07 16.10 -2.64
CA GLU A 83 2.42 15.60 -2.90
C GLU A 83 3.45 16.41 -2.13
N ILE A 84 4.65 15.85 -1.99
CA ILE A 84 5.80 16.53 -1.38
C ILE A 84 6.82 16.81 -2.47
N VAL A 85 7.27 18.06 -2.56
CA VAL A 85 8.39 18.44 -3.42
C VAL A 85 9.60 18.76 -2.55
N LYS A 86 10.70 18.03 -2.75
CA LYS A 86 11.97 18.24 -2.05
C LYS A 86 13.14 17.98 -2.98
N ASP A 87 14.09 18.92 -3.03
CA ASP A 87 15.34 18.79 -3.79
C ASP A 87 15.15 18.35 -5.26
N GLY A 88 14.09 18.86 -5.91
CA GLY A 88 13.73 18.51 -7.29
C GLY A 88 13.01 17.17 -7.47
N ILE A 89 12.79 16.41 -6.38
CA ILE A 89 12.06 15.15 -6.37
C ILE A 89 10.63 15.39 -5.89
N VAL A 90 9.68 14.75 -6.56
CA VAL A 90 8.27 14.70 -6.15
C VAL A 90 8.03 13.34 -5.51
N TYR A 91 7.43 13.34 -4.32
CA TYR A 91 7.00 12.16 -3.59
C TYR A 91 5.48 12.13 -3.45
N HIS A 92 4.91 10.96 -3.71
CA HIS A 92 3.51 10.63 -3.44
C HIS A 92 3.46 9.62 -2.30
N GLY A 93 2.30 9.47 -1.67
CA GLY A 93 2.07 8.31 -0.84
C GLY A 93 1.71 7.09 -1.65
N ASP A 94 1.98 5.94 -1.05
CA ASP A 94 1.61 4.64 -1.52
C ASP A 94 1.10 3.80 -0.35
N THR A 95 0.34 2.76 -0.69
CA THR A 95 -0.16 1.76 0.25
C THR A 95 0.69 0.50 0.14
N MET A 96 1.28 0.05 1.24
CA MET A 96 2.18 -1.11 1.25
C MET A 96 1.49 -2.42 0.88
N THR A 97 0.22 -2.57 1.26
CA THR A 97 -0.59 -3.70 0.83
C THR A 97 -2.04 -3.30 0.61
N SER A 98 -2.56 -3.61 -0.58
CA SER A 98 -3.95 -3.33 -0.93
C SER A 98 -4.90 -4.35 -0.30
N PHE A 99 -5.77 -3.89 0.60
CA PHE A 99 -6.88 -4.71 1.12
C PHE A 99 -7.78 -5.24 -0.02
N GLY A 100 -7.88 -4.51 -1.12
CA GLY A 100 -8.73 -4.84 -2.26
C GLY A 100 -8.39 -6.18 -2.95
N ASN A 101 -7.12 -6.58 -2.99
CA ASN A 101 -6.75 -7.88 -3.58
C ASN A 101 -7.06 -9.03 -2.61
N PHE A 102 -6.81 -8.83 -1.31
CA PHE A 102 -7.07 -9.84 -0.30
C PHE A 102 -8.57 -10.09 -0.08
N ILE A 103 -9.40 -9.04 -0.09
CA ILE A 103 -10.85 -9.23 0.04
C ILE A 103 -11.46 -9.94 -1.18
N ARG A 104 -10.92 -9.71 -2.38
CA ARG A 104 -11.31 -10.46 -3.59
C ARG A 104 -10.96 -11.93 -3.44
N LYS A 105 -9.72 -12.25 -3.02
CA LYS A 105 -9.30 -13.64 -2.78
C LYS A 105 -10.13 -14.31 -1.70
N TYR A 106 -10.45 -13.62 -0.60
CA TYR A 106 -11.35 -14.11 0.44
C TYR A 106 -12.69 -14.57 -0.14
N PHE A 107 -13.37 -13.72 -0.92
CA PHE A 107 -14.65 -14.09 -1.52
C PHE A 107 -14.53 -15.20 -2.58
N VAL A 108 -13.40 -15.30 -3.30
CA VAL A 108 -13.14 -16.47 -4.18
C VAL A 108 -13.14 -17.76 -3.36
N LEU A 109 -12.41 -17.79 -2.25
CA LEU A 109 -12.28 -18.97 -1.40
C LEU A 109 -13.60 -19.35 -0.75
N THR A 110 -14.34 -18.39 -0.19
CA THR A 110 -15.57 -18.67 0.57
C THR A 110 -16.76 -19.03 -0.32
N GLU A 111 -16.78 -18.56 -1.56
CA GLU A 111 -17.89 -18.81 -2.50
C GLU A 111 -17.56 -19.90 -3.53
N GLY A 112 -16.38 -20.52 -3.45
CA GLY A 112 -15.94 -21.54 -4.41
C GLY A 112 -15.86 -21.02 -5.85
N LEU A 113 -15.46 -19.75 -6.02
CA LEU A 113 -15.33 -19.16 -7.36
C LEU A 113 -14.05 -19.64 -8.04
N LYS A 114 -14.02 -19.60 -9.38
CA LYS A 114 -12.88 -20.07 -10.18
C LYS A 114 -11.61 -19.22 -10.05
N GLY A 115 -11.70 -18.00 -9.54
CA GLY A 115 -10.56 -17.11 -9.40
C GLY A 115 -10.95 -15.64 -9.33
N MET A 116 -9.98 -14.78 -9.02
CA MET A 116 -10.18 -13.35 -8.74
C MET A 116 -10.73 -12.54 -9.92
N ARG A 117 -10.60 -13.03 -11.16
CA ARG A 117 -11.24 -12.43 -12.34
C ARG A 117 -12.78 -12.44 -12.24
N SER A 118 -13.34 -13.37 -11.48
CA SER A 118 -14.79 -13.51 -11.28
C SER A 118 -15.36 -12.53 -10.24
N VAL A 119 -14.52 -11.83 -9.49
CA VAL A 119 -14.94 -10.94 -8.40
C VAL A 119 -14.11 -9.65 -8.39
N GLY A 120 -14.76 -8.54 -8.75
CA GLY A 120 -14.17 -7.20 -8.70
C GLY A 120 -14.33 -6.54 -7.33
N LYS A 121 -13.52 -5.50 -7.05
CA LYS A 121 -13.56 -4.74 -5.78
C LYS A 121 -14.96 -4.19 -5.46
N ILE A 122 -15.68 -3.69 -6.47
CA ILE A 122 -17.06 -3.18 -6.31
C ILE A 122 -18.02 -4.29 -5.88
N ARG A 123 -17.90 -5.50 -6.44
CA ARG A 123 -18.73 -6.64 -6.06
C ARG A 123 -18.49 -7.06 -4.60
N CYS A 124 -17.23 -7.03 -4.15
CA CYS A 124 -16.89 -7.25 -2.74
C CYS A 124 -17.51 -6.17 -1.84
N ALA A 125 -17.43 -4.90 -2.25
CA ALA A 125 -18.02 -3.79 -1.51
C ALA A 125 -19.55 -3.93 -1.37
N ASP A 126 -20.24 -4.28 -2.47
CA ASP A 126 -21.70 -4.49 -2.46
C ASP A 126 -22.10 -5.61 -1.48
N LYS A 127 -21.31 -6.71 -1.41
CA LYS A 127 -21.53 -7.80 -0.44
C LYS A 127 -21.36 -7.37 1.00
N ILE A 128 -20.32 -6.58 1.30
CA ILE A 128 -20.08 -6.03 2.65
C ILE A 128 -21.24 -5.11 3.06
N ILE A 129 -21.66 -4.22 2.15
CA ILE A 129 -22.79 -3.30 2.39
C ILE A 129 -24.09 -4.08 2.62
N ALA A 130 -24.29 -5.20 1.92
CA ALA A 130 -25.43 -6.09 2.12
C ALA A 130 -25.36 -6.93 3.43
N GLY A 131 -24.34 -6.75 4.27
CA GLY A 131 -24.23 -7.39 5.58
C GLY A 131 -23.39 -8.66 5.61
N SER A 132 -22.58 -8.94 4.58
CA SER A 132 -21.64 -10.07 4.62
C SER A 132 -20.63 -9.89 5.76
N LYS A 133 -20.64 -10.80 6.73
CA LYS A 133 -19.71 -10.77 7.87
C LYS A 133 -18.37 -11.35 7.45
N LEU A 134 -17.31 -10.56 7.58
CA LEU A 134 -15.95 -11.04 7.40
C LEU A 134 -15.46 -11.74 8.69
N PRO A 135 -14.61 -12.77 8.59
CA PRO A 135 -13.96 -13.34 9.77
C PRO A 135 -13.07 -12.27 10.42
N LYS A 136 -12.86 -12.40 11.75
CA LYS A 136 -12.10 -11.45 12.56
C LYS A 136 -10.77 -11.03 11.92
N ARG A 137 -10.01 -11.97 11.36
CA ARG A 137 -8.71 -11.70 10.71
C ARG A 137 -8.82 -10.74 9.52
N MET A 138 -9.88 -10.85 8.72
CA MET A 138 -10.11 -9.95 7.59
C MET A 138 -10.64 -8.59 8.05
N GLU A 139 -11.45 -8.55 9.11
CA GLU A 139 -11.84 -7.29 9.75
C GLU A 139 -10.61 -6.56 10.32
N ASP A 140 -9.73 -7.27 11.00
CA ASP A 140 -8.49 -6.71 11.53
C ASP A 140 -7.60 -6.17 10.42
N PHE A 141 -7.44 -6.91 9.31
CA PHE A 141 -6.73 -6.40 8.15
C PHE A 141 -7.38 -5.12 7.57
N SER A 142 -8.70 -5.06 7.49
CA SER A 142 -9.39 -3.87 6.99
C SER A 142 -9.12 -2.62 7.84
N LYS A 143 -8.88 -2.77 9.15
CA LYS A 143 -8.51 -1.67 10.05
C LYS A 143 -7.13 -1.12 9.73
N LEU A 144 -6.23 -1.98 9.26
CA LEU A 144 -4.85 -1.63 8.94
C LEU A 144 -4.71 -0.99 7.55
N ALA A 145 -5.67 -1.20 6.65
CA ALA A 145 -5.63 -0.73 5.27
C ALA A 145 -5.30 0.76 5.13
N HIS A 146 -5.80 1.61 6.03
CA HIS A 146 -5.58 3.06 6.03
C HIS A 146 -4.76 3.54 7.25
N SER A 147 -4.01 2.65 7.90
CA SER A 147 -3.15 2.99 9.04
C SER A 147 -1.80 3.56 8.59
N LYS A 148 -1.14 4.40 9.42
CA LYS A 148 0.22 4.90 9.13
C LYS A 148 1.19 3.76 8.79
N GLY A 149 1.07 2.63 9.48
CA GLY A 149 1.88 1.43 9.24
C GLY A 149 1.76 0.86 7.82
N ASN A 150 0.65 1.08 7.13
CA ASN A 150 0.44 0.63 5.75
C ASN A 150 0.73 1.72 4.71
N LEU A 151 1.13 2.93 5.14
CA LEU A 151 1.36 4.08 4.26
C LEU A 151 2.85 4.41 4.19
N ILE A 152 3.33 4.75 3.01
CA ILE A 152 4.75 5.04 2.79
C ILE A 152 4.92 6.05 1.64
N PRO A 153 5.80 7.05 1.80
CA PRO A 153 6.13 7.94 0.70
C PRO A 153 7.06 7.24 -0.30
N VAL A 154 6.77 7.41 -1.59
CA VAL A 154 7.55 6.88 -2.70
C VAL A 154 7.74 7.98 -3.77
N PRO A 155 8.81 7.92 -4.57
CA PRO A 155 8.98 8.89 -5.65
C PRO A 155 7.87 8.76 -6.71
N LEU A 156 7.58 9.86 -7.41
CA LEU A 156 6.67 9.89 -8.54
C LEU A 156 7.00 8.79 -9.57
N TYR A 157 5.96 8.20 -10.16
CA TYR A 157 5.99 7.06 -11.10
C TYR A 157 6.38 5.71 -10.52
N PHE A 158 7.00 5.64 -9.33
CA PHE A 158 7.43 4.38 -8.72
C PHE A 158 6.28 3.36 -8.60
N ASN A 159 5.13 3.80 -8.06
CA ASN A 159 3.97 2.91 -7.87
C ASN A 159 3.39 2.40 -9.20
N ARG A 160 3.25 3.29 -10.21
CA ARG A 160 2.70 2.92 -11.52
C ARG A 160 3.57 1.86 -12.21
N GLU A 161 4.87 2.08 -12.22
CA GLU A 161 5.81 1.22 -12.96
C GLU A 161 6.04 -0.13 -12.25
N ARG A 162 5.88 -0.18 -10.91
CA ARG A 162 6.02 -1.42 -10.12
C ARG A 162 4.77 -2.29 -10.04
N SER A 163 3.57 -1.72 -10.20
CA SER A 163 2.34 -2.42 -9.83
C SER A 163 2.04 -3.65 -10.71
N GLY A 164 2.54 -3.67 -11.95
CA GLY A 164 2.15 -4.68 -12.93
C GLY A 164 0.78 -4.42 -13.55
N GLU A 165 0.38 -5.26 -14.51
CA GLU A 165 -0.93 -5.17 -15.15
C GLU A 165 -2.04 -5.46 -14.10
N TYR A 166 -3.03 -4.55 -14.00
CA TYR A 166 -4.09 -4.62 -12.98
C TYR A 166 -3.59 -4.69 -11.53
N ALA A 167 -2.38 -4.17 -11.24
CA ALA A 167 -1.75 -4.23 -9.93
C ALA A 167 -1.51 -5.67 -9.43
N ASP A 168 -1.15 -6.59 -10.32
CA ASP A 168 -0.95 -8.01 -9.99
C ASP A 168 0.40 -8.32 -9.34
N SER A 169 1.34 -7.36 -9.38
CA SER A 169 2.67 -7.40 -8.76
C SER A 169 2.81 -6.38 -7.63
N ASP A 170 1.70 -5.79 -7.20
CA ASP A 170 1.64 -4.72 -6.21
C ASP A 170 1.78 -5.24 -4.77
N TYR A 171 2.96 -5.77 -4.45
CA TYR A 171 3.30 -6.31 -3.13
C TYR A 171 4.66 -5.83 -2.63
N TRP A 172 4.70 -5.42 -1.38
CA TRP A 172 5.89 -4.78 -0.82
C TRP A 172 7.01 -5.74 -0.43
N ASP A 173 6.74 -7.02 -0.22
CA ASP A 173 7.80 -8.01 -0.05
C ASP A 173 8.63 -8.16 -1.35
N ILE A 174 7.97 -8.18 -2.51
CA ILE A 174 8.60 -8.09 -3.84
C ILE A 174 9.44 -6.80 -3.98
N VAL A 175 8.85 -5.64 -3.63
CA VAL A 175 9.56 -4.35 -3.68
C VAL A 175 10.82 -4.41 -2.83
N MET A 176 10.68 -4.86 -1.59
CA MET A 176 11.78 -4.96 -0.63
C MET A 176 12.84 -5.96 -1.08
N TYR A 177 12.45 -7.09 -1.68
CA TYR A 177 13.37 -8.06 -2.26
C TYR A 177 14.21 -7.46 -3.39
N CYS A 178 13.59 -6.78 -4.35
CA CYS A 178 14.33 -6.14 -5.45
C CYS A 178 15.30 -5.05 -4.94
N ILE A 179 14.88 -4.21 -3.99
CA ILE A 179 15.74 -3.17 -3.38
C ILE A 179 16.89 -3.82 -2.60
N PHE A 180 16.61 -4.86 -1.81
CA PHE A 180 17.62 -5.62 -1.09
C PHE A 180 18.67 -6.17 -2.05
N LYS A 181 18.25 -6.85 -3.12
CA LYS A 181 19.16 -7.42 -4.12
C LYS A 181 19.98 -6.34 -4.81
N TRP A 182 19.36 -5.24 -5.19
CA TRP A 182 20.06 -4.10 -5.79
C TRP A 182 21.10 -3.49 -4.84
N CYS A 183 20.80 -3.27 -3.57
CA CYS A 183 21.76 -2.70 -2.61
C CYS A 183 22.98 -3.62 -2.37
N HIS A 184 22.85 -4.93 -2.60
CA HIS A 184 23.94 -5.90 -2.38
C HIS A 184 24.78 -6.17 -3.63
N SER A 185 24.24 -5.95 -4.83
CA SER A 185 24.96 -6.21 -6.08
C SER A 185 25.19 -4.98 -6.96
N TYR A 186 24.47 -3.89 -6.70
CA TYR A 186 24.37 -2.69 -7.56
C TYR A 186 24.05 -3.03 -9.02
N ASP A 187 23.28 -4.10 -9.22
CA ASP A 187 22.91 -4.61 -10.54
C ASP A 187 21.50 -4.09 -10.89
N ASP A 188 21.45 -3.18 -11.85
CA ASP A 188 20.20 -2.53 -12.29
C ASP A 188 19.15 -3.52 -12.82
N LYS A 189 19.49 -4.79 -13.10
CA LYS A 189 18.49 -5.81 -13.45
C LYS A 189 17.38 -5.93 -12.40
N TYR A 190 17.70 -5.76 -11.11
CA TYR A 190 16.69 -5.83 -10.05
C TYR A 190 15.79 -4.60 -10.01
N LEU A 191 16.29 -3.44 -10.47
CA LEU A 191 15.45 -2.26 -10.68
C LEU A 191 14.54 -2.44 -11.88
N PHE A 192 15.02 -3.03 -12.96
CA PHE A 192 14.19 -3.35 -14.11
C PHE A 192 13.15 -4.42 -13.78
N GLU A 193 13.51 -5.46 -13.02
CA GLU A 193 12.56 -6.46 -12.51
C GLU A 193 11.48 -5.84 -11.60
N LEU A 194 11.80 -4.74 -10.91
CA LEU A 194 10.85 -3.99 -10.11
C LEU A 194 9.99 -3.03 -10.96
N LEU A 195 10.60 -2.24 -11.84
CA LEU A 195 10.03 -1.04 -12.47
C LEU A 195 9.64 -1.22 -13.95
N ASN A 196 9.74 -2.42 -14.51
CA ASN A 196 9.35 -2.73 -15.89
C ASN A 196 8.10 -3.62 -15.94
N ARG A 197 7.23 -3.53 -14.93
CA ARG A 197 6.07 -4.42 -14.80
C ARG A 197 4.83 -3.87 -15.48
N TYR A 198 4.76 -2.56 -15.66
CA TYR A 198 3.66 -1.92 -16.37
C TYR A 198 3.88 -2.01 -17.88
N ASN A 199 3.01 -2.73 -18.62
CA ASN A 199 3.18 -2.99 -20.06
C ASN A 199 3.34 -1.74 -20.96
N GLY A 200 2.96 -0.54 -20.49
CA GLY A 200 3.17 0.70 -21.25
C GLY A 200 4.58 1.29 -21.10
N ASN A 201 5.29 1.04 -19.99
CA ASN A 201 6.67 1.48 -19.71
C ASN A 201 7.00 2.97 -20.03
N ASP A 202 6.00 3.86 -20.11
CA ASP A 202 6.16 5.23 -20.60
C ASP A 202 7.13 6.07 -19.75
N HIS A 203 7.34 5.70 -18.47
CA HIS A 203 8.18 6.44 -17.53
C HIS A 203 9.29 5.57 -16.90
N MET A 204 9.64 4.42 -17.45
CA MET A 204 10.62 3.51 -16.83
C MET A 204 11.96 4.20 -16.54
N ALA A 205 12.54 4.91 -17.52
CA ALA A 205 13.82 5.60 -17.35
C ALA A 205 13.76 6.69 -16.26
N GLU A 206 12.66 7.43 -16.21
CA GLU A 206 12.43 8.45 -15.19
C GLU A 206 12.21 7.82 -13.81
N SER A 207 11.49 6.71 -13.73
CA SER A 207 11.25 5.95 -12.50
C SER A 207 12.55 5.39 -11.94
N VAL A 208 13.44 4.83 -12.77
CA VAL A 208 14.78 4.37 -12.38
C VAL A 208 15.62 5.53 -11.86
N PHE A 209 15.64 6.67 -12.55
CA PHE A 209 16.35 7.86 -12.10
C PHE A 209 15.86 8.35 -10.73
N ARG A 210 14.53 8.49 -10.57
CA ARG A 210 13.91 8.93 -9.32
C ARG A 210 14.11 7.93 -8.19
N PHE A 211 14.08 6.63 -8.48
CA PHE A 211 14.40 5.59 -7.51
C PHE A 211 15.84 5.73 -7.00
N LYS A 212 16.83 5.86 -7.88
CA LYS A 212 18.23 6.06 -7.47
C LYS A 212 18.40 7.32 -6.64
N LYS A 213 17.74 8.41 -7.03
CA LYS A 213 17.71 9.66 -6.25
C LYS A 213 17.03 9.52 -4.90
N TRP A 214 16.00 8.68 -4.79
CA TRP A 214 15.42 8.32 -3.50
C TRP A 214 16.42 7.53 -2.65
N MET A 215 17.16 6.59 -3.25
CA MET A 215 18.18 5.78 -2.56
C MET A 215 19.39 6.57 -2.05
N ASP A 216 19.71 7.71 -2.67
CA ASP A 216 20.74 8.64 -2.16
C ASP A 216 20.44 9.08 -0.71
N ASN A 217 19.16 9.19 -0.31
CA ASN A 217 18.77 9.55 1.06
C ASN A 217 19.14 8.48 2.10
N PHE A 218 19.45 7.27 1.65
CA PHE A 218 19.76 6.12 2.50
C PHE A 218 21.21 5.67 2.31
N ASN A 219 22.07 6.52 1.75
CA ASN A 219 23.46 6.18 1.40
C ASN A 219 23.57 4.93 0.51
N ASN A 220 22.54 4.66 -0.31
CA ASN A 220 22.42 3.43 -1.09
C ASN A 220 22.60 2.13 -0.24
N ASN A 221 22.23 2.20 1.04
CA ASN A 221 22.41 1.12 2.00
C ASN A 221 21.07 0.50 2.41
N TRP A 222 21.00 -0.83 2.36
CA TRP A 222 19.78 -1.57 2.70
C TRP A 222 19.30 -1.34 4.13
N LYS A 223 20.18 -1.39 5.13
CA LYS A 223 19.78 -1.24 6.54
C LYS A 223 19.33 0.19 6.84
N GLU A 224 19.98 1.18 6.24
CA GLU A 224 19.54 2.57 6.33
C GLU A 224 18.19 2.79 5.65
N PHE A 225 17.95 2.18 4.48
CA PHE A 225 16.65 2.19 3.80
C PHE A 225 15.55 1.62 4.71
N VAL A 226 15.81 0.46 5.32
CA VAL A 226 14.87 -0.20 6.25
C VAL A 226 14.62 0.68 7.47
N ARG A 227 15.66 1.23 8.08
CA ARG A 227 15.58 2.03 9.30
C ARG A 227 14.82 3.33 9.07
N LEU A 228 15.19 4.09 8.04
CA LEU A 228 14.62 5.41 7.76
C LEU A 228 13.21 5.37 7.16
N ASN A 229 12.75 4.21 6.69
CA ASN A 229 11.36 3.97 6.27
C ASN A 229 10.54 3.17 7.30
N TYR A 230 11.10 2.87 8.47
CA TYR A 230 10.45 2.10 9.55
C TYR A 230 10.01 0.69 9.12
N LEU A 231 10.78 0.04 8.24
CA LEU A 231 10.44 -1.27 7.65
C LEU A 231 11.00 -2.47 8.43
N GLY A 232 11.47 -2.26 9.67
CA GLY A 232 12.09 -3.32 10.48
C GLY A 232 11.20 -4.55 10.68
N ALA A 233 9.88 -4.37 10.76
CA ALA A 233 8.93 -5.47 10.89
C ALA A 233 8.84 -6.36 9.64
N PHE A 234 9.23 -5.84 8.46
CA PHE A 234 9.16 -6.52 7.16
C PHE A 234 10.46 -7.26 6.79
N VAL A 235 11.44 -7.28 7.69
CA VAL A 235 12.71 -8.00 7.51
C VAL A 235 12.95 -8.97 8.66
N ASP A 236 13.71 -10.02 8.40
CA ASP A 236 14.30 -10.84 9.44
C ASP A 236 15.51 -10.12 10.06
N GLN A 237 15.27 -9.41 11.16
CA GLN A 237 16.33 -8.70 11.89
C GLN A 237 17.31 -9.63 12.62
N GLN A 238 16.99 -10.92 12.76
CA GLN A 238 17.93 -11.90 13.33
C GLN A 238 19.01 -12.28 12.31
N SER A 239 18.73 -12.14 11.02
CA SER A 239 19.74 -12.33 9.99
C SER A 239 20.71 -11.16 9.95
N ASN A 240 22.00 -11.42 9.72
CA ASN A 240 23.00 -10.36 9.59
C ASN A 240 22.70 -9.40 8.42
N SER A 241 21.94 -9.84 7.44
CA SER A 241 21.58 -9.11 6.22
C SER A 241 20.26 -8.36 6.28
N TRP A 242 19.44 -8.57 7.32
CA TRP A 242 18.06 -8.05 7.41
C TRP A 242 17.24 -8.45 6.18
N TYR A 243 17.20 -9.75 5.91
CA TYR A 243 16.60 -10.28 4.69
C TYR A 243 15.07 -10.02 4.66
N PRO A 244 14.49 -9.58 3.53
CA PRO A 244 13.05 -9.35 3.43
C PRO A 244 12.22 -10.60 3.76
N LYS A 245 11.11 -10.42 4.48
CA LYS A 245 10.15 -11.49 4.74
C LYS A 245 9.29 -11.70 3.50
N GLU A 246 9.25 -12.95 3.02
CA GLU A 246 8.37 -13.35 1.93
C GLU A 246 6.93 -13.53 2.44
N PHE A 247 5.94 -12.94 1.78
CA PHE A 247 4.55 -13.01 2.25
C PHE A 247 3.93 -14.40 2.09
N TRP A 248 4.34 -15.16 1.09
CA TRP A 248 4.00 -16.57 0.92
C TRP A 248 5.10 -17.28 0.12
N THR A 249 5.20 -18.60 0.29
CA THR A 249 6.23 -19.40 -0.35
C THR A 249 6.31 -19.18 -1.86
N ASN A 250 7.52 -18.89 -2.34
CA ASN A 250 7.89 -18.65 -3.74
C ASN A 250 7.36 -17.34 -4.34
N HIS A 251 6.92 -16.38 -3.52
CA HIS A 251 6.52 -15.08 -4.02
C HIS A 251 7.69 -14.27 -4.60
N PHE A 252 8.91 -14.41 -4.07
CA PHE A 252 10.12 -13.79 -4.63
C PHE A 252 10.53 -14.36 -5.98
N ALA A 253 9.96 -15.48 -6.41
CA ALA A 253 10.17 -16.03 -7.76
C ALA A 253 9.29 -15.35 -8.82
N PHE A 254 8.42 -14.41 -8.42
CA PHE A 254 7.54 -13.62 -9.30
C PHE A 254 6.56 -14.42 -10.18
N ASN A 255 6.42 -15.72 -9.90
CA ASN A 255 5.64 -16.64 -10.71
C ASN A 255 4.36 -17.11 -10.01
N ARG A 256 4.17 -16.74 -8.73
CA ARG A 256 3.05 -17.21 -7.91
C ARG A 256 2.21 -16.06 -7.38
N LYS A 257 0.97 -15.97 -7.83
CA LYS A 257 0.01 -14.91 -7.48
C LYS A 257 -0.86 -15.29 -6.28
N ILE A 258 -1.45 -14.29 -5.64
CA ILE A 258 -2.42 -14.47 -4.55
C ILE A 258 -3.61 -15.37 -4.95
N ASP A 259 -3.99 -15.41 -6.23
CA ASP A 259 -5.11 -16.23 -6.72
C ASP A 259 -4.82 -17.74 -6.60
N GLU A 260 -3.54 -18.12 -6.53
CA GLU A 260 -3.06 -19.50 -6.46
C GLU A 260 -2.92 -20.01 -5.02
N LEU A 261 -3.15 -19.14 -4.01
CA LEU A 261 -3.01 -19.55 -2.62
C LEU A 261 -4.17 -20.45 -2.19
N SER A 262 -3.82 -21.51 -1.46
CA SER A 262 -4.79 -22.26 -0.65
C SER A 262 -5.37 -21.39 0.46
N SER A 263 -6.45 -21.84 1.10
CA SER A 263 -7.05 -21.12 2.24
C SER A 263 -6.03 -20.89 3.36
N ASP A 264 -5.24 -21.92 3.70
CA ASP A 264 -4.28 -21.86 4.80
C ASP A 264 -3.13 -20.90 4.50
N GLU A 265 -2.58 -20.96 3.28
CA GLU A 265 -1.52 -20.03 2.86
C GLU A 265 -2.03 -18.59 2.78
N PHE A 266 -3.26 -18.39 2.29
CA PHE A 266 -3.88 -17.08 2.25
C PHE A 266 -3.98 -16.45 3.65
N TYR A 267 -4.47 -17.19 4.64
CA TYR A 267 -4.58 -16.66 6.00
C TYR A 267 -3.22 -16.48 6.68
N LYS A 268 -2.23 -17.34 6.40
CA LYS A 268 -0.85 -17.12 6.86
C LYS A 268 -0.26 -15.82 6.31
N ALA A 269 -0.49 -15.53 5.02
CA ALA A 269 -0.05 -14.28 4.40
C ALA A 269 -0.77 -13.07 5.03
N VAL A 270 -2.10 -13.15 5.24
CA VAL A 270 -2.88 -12.11 5.93
C VAL A 270 -2.32 -11.85 7.33
N ASP A 271 -2.10 -12.89 8.13
CA ASP A 271 -1.61 -12.76 9.50
C ASP A 271 -0.20 -12.13 9.52
N LEU A 272 0.70 -12.58 8.64
CA LEU A 272 2.05 -12.02 8.52
C LEU A 272 2.02 -10.53 8.16
N ILE A 273 1.24 -10.15 7.14
CA ILE A 273 1.13 -8.76 6.69
C ILE A 273 0.54 -7.88 7.79
N CYS A 274 -0.51 -8.35 8.47
CA CYS A 274 -1.12 -7.61 9.58
C CYS A 274 -0.11 -7.37 10.70
N ASN A 275 0.64 -8.39 11.11
CA ASN A 275 1.67 -8.26 12.14
C ASN A 275 2.75 -7.25 11.73
N CYS A 276 3.23 -7.30 10.48
CA CYS A 276 4.21 -6.36 9.97
C CYS A 276 3.70 -4.91 9.99
N ILE A 277 2.45 -4.68 9.55
CA ILE A 277 1.83 -3.36 9.53
C ILE A 277 1.60 -2.84 10.96
N GLU A 278 1.10 -3.67 11.86
CA GLU A 278 0.85 -3.30 13.26
C GLU A 278 2.13 -2.88 13.97
N ASP A 279 3.21 -3.65 13.82
CA ASP A 279 4.49 -3.33 14.43
C ASP A 279 5.12 -2.08 13.83
N ARG A 280 5.03 -1.90 12.50
CA ARG A 280 5.43 -0.65 11.86
C ARG A 280 4.62 0.55 12.36
N ASN A 281 3.31 0.37 12.58
CA ASN A 281 2.42 1.42 13.07
C ASN A 281 2.79 1.87 14.49
N LYS A 282 3.21 0.94 15.37
CA LYS A 282 3.75 1.25 16.71
C LYS A 282 4.98 2.14 16.59
N ASN A 283 5.94 1.76 15.74
CA ASN A 283 7.19 2.51 15.55
C ASN A 283 6.99 3.90 14.94
N LEU A 284 5.98 4.09 14.09
CA LEU A 284 5.61 5.40 13.53
C LEU A 284 4.81 6.27 14.49
N SER A 285 4.31 5.73 15.60
CA SER A 285 3.50 6.45 16.59
C SER A 285 4.32 6.94 17.79
N ILE A 286 5.59 6.54 17.89
CA ILE A 286 6.60 7.09 18.80
C ILE A 286 7.16 8.40 18.19
#